data_AF-A0A849HJQ6-F1
#
_entry.id   AF-A0A849HJQ6-F1
#
_cell.length_a   1.000
_cell.length_b   1.000
_cell.length_c   1.000
_cell.angle_alpha   90.00
_cell.angle_beta   90.00
_cell.angle_gamma   90.00
#
_symmetry.space_group_name_H-M   'P 1'
#
loop_
_entity.id
_entity.type
_entity.pdbx_description
1 polymer ?
#
loop_
_entity_poly.entity_id
_entity_poly.type
_entity_poly.pdbx_seq_one_letter_code
_entity_poly.pdbx_strand_id
1 'polypeptide(L)'
;MWDVLAGPYLAAAGLLVAAGAPKLVDPMNLVRAIRAAGLPAGRTAVRVGALAEVVVGLWALIAPGRYAASLVAAAYLAFTVFVVRVLRRGGVVGSCGCFGKADTPATRTHAVLTGAAALVAAAVAVDPPVSAWSSTGATTWTTVALAALVAFLAWQVMAVLPTLKPAAVRSTGRS
;
A
#
# COMPACT_ATOMS: atom_id res chain seq x y z
N MET A 1 -4.07 11.71 19.38
CA MET A 1 -4.57 10.75 18.36
C MET A 1 -3.56 9.64 18.02
N TRP A 2 -2.25 9.91 18.18
CA TRP A 2 -1.17 8.97 17.87
C TRP A 2 -1.31 7.58 18.52
N ASP A 3 -1.70 7.46 19.78
CA ASP A 3 -1.75 6.17 20.49
C ASP A 3 -2.65 5.12 19.82
N VAL A 4 -3.69 5.55 19.12
CA VAL A 4 -4.62 4.67 18.39
C VAL A 4 -4.17 4.44 16.96
N LEU A 5 -3.62 5.47 16.30
CA LEU A 5 -3.27 5.42 14.88
C LEU A 5 -1.84 4.94 14.60
N ALA A 6 -0.96 4.91 15.60
CA ALA A 6 0.45 4.55 15.43
C ALA A 6 0.61 3.16 14.80
N GLY A 7 -0.09 2.15 15.33
CA GLY A 7 -0.06 0.79 14.78
C GLY A 7 -0.45 0.74 13.29
N PRO A 8 -1.68 1.17 12.93
CA PRO A 8 -2.12 1.22 11.53
C PRO A 8 -1.25 2.11 10.62
N TYR A 9 -0.75 3.24 11.12
CA TYR A 9 0.11 4.15 10.35
C TYR A 9 1.49 3.51 10.06
N LEU A 10 2.12 2.91 11.07
CA LEU A 10 3.39 2.21 10.91
C LEU A 10 3.23 0.97 10.02
N ALA A 11 2.10 0.27 10.12
CA ALA A 11 1.76 -0.82 9.22
C ALA A 11 1.67 -0.34 7.76
N ALA A 12 1.01 0.80 7.51
CA ALA A 12 0.93 1.43 6.20
C ALA A 12 2.33 1.86 5.70
N ALA A 13 3.14 2.52 6.53
CA ALA A 13 4.50 2.91 6.16
C ALA A 13 5.37 1.68 5.81
N GLY A 14 5.29 0.60 6.60
CA GLY A 14 5.99 -0.65 6.33
C GLY A 14 5.52 -1.34 5.05
N LEU A 15 4.20 -1.37 4.81
CA LEU A 15 3.63 -1.91 3.57
C LEU A 15 4.01 -1.08 2.35
N LEU A 16 4.19 0.24 2.49
CA LEU A 16 4.68 1.11 1.42
C LEU A 16 6.11 0.73 1.01
N VAL A 17 6.99 0.47 1.99
CA VAL A 17 8.35 -0.05 1.73
C VAL A 17 8.30 -1.42 1.07
N ALA A 18 7.47 -2.34 1.60
CA ALA A 18 7.33 -3.70 1.07
C ALA A 18 6.72 -3.73 -0.34
N ALA A 19 5.88 -2.74 -0.68
CA ALA A 19 5.32 -2.55 -2.01
C ALA A 19 6.37 -1.98 -2.99
N GLY A 20 7.17 -1.01 -2.55
CA GLY A 20 8.18 -0.33 -3.38
C GLY A 20 9.39 -1.19 -3.70
N ALA A 21 9.92 -1.95 -2.74
CA ALA A 21 11.18 -2.68 -2.89
C ALA A 21 11.18 -3.68 -4.08
N PRO A 22 10.14 -4.52 -4.30
CA PRO A 22 10.09 -5.39 -5.47
C PRO A 22 10.05 -4.65 -6.81
N LYS A 23 9.44 -3.45 -6.85
CA LYS A 23 9.31 -2.63 -8.07
C LYS A 23 10.65 -2.04 -8.54
N LEU A 24 11.63 -1.91 -7.63
CA LEU A 24 12.99 -1.49 -7.98
C LEU A 24 13.72 -2.56 -8.79
N VAL A 25 13.52 -3.83 -8.41
CA VAL A 25 14.12 -5.00 -9.08
C VAL A 25 13.45 -5.22 -10.43
N ASP A 26 12.14 -5.48 -10.44
CA ASP A 26 11.35 -5.69 -11.66
C ASP A 26 10.17 -4.71 -11.78
N PRO A 27 10.37 -3.57 -12.46
CA PRO A 27 9.30 -2.59 -12.69
C PRO A 27 8.31 -3.02 -13.79
N MET A 28 8.58 -4.07 -14.57
CA MET A 28 7.82 -4.35 -15.80
C MET A 28 6.39 -4.80 -15.52
N ASN A 29 6.14 -5.50 -14.41
CA ASN A 29 4.80 -5.88 -13.98
C ASN A 29 3.91 -4.64 -13.79
N LEU A 30 4.43 -3.61 -13.12
CA LEU A 30 3.69 -2.37 -12.90
C LEU A 30 3.58 -1.52 -14.18
N VAL A 31 4.62 -1.48 -15.03
CA VAL A 31 4.53 -0.81 -16.34
C VAL A 31 3.41 -1.40 -17.20
N ARG A 32 3.32 -2.73 -17.29
CA ARG A 32 2.25 -3.42 -18.02
C ARG A 32 0.88 -3.12 -17.41
N ALA A 33 0.77 -3.11 -16.08
CA ALA A 33 -0.47 -2.81 -15.39
C ALA A 33 -0.96 -1.37 -15.63
N ILE A 34 -0.07 -0.39 -15.58
CA ILE A 34 -0.39 1.03 -15.84
C ILE A 34 -0.82 1.22 -17.30
N ARG A 35 -0.13 0.58 -18.25
CA ARG A 35 -0.51 0.62 -19.68
C ARG A 35 -1.87 -0.04 -19.94
N ALA A 36 -2.16 -1.17 -19.29
CA ALA A 36 -3.48 -1.81 -19.36
C ALA A 36 -4.59 -0.92 -18.75
N ALA A 37 -4.25 -0.10 -17.75
CA ALA A 37 -5.12 0.93 -17.21
C ALA A 37 -5.25 2.18 -18.12
N GLY A 38 -4.61 2.17 -19.30
CA GLY A 38 -4.66 3.23 -20.31
C GLY A 38 -3.87 4.48 -19.95
N LEU A 39 -2.83 4.35 -19.15
CA LEU A 39 -1.94 5.44 -18.75
C LEU A 39 -0.54 5.21 -19.35
N PRO A 40 0.17 6.29 -19.74
CA PRO A 40 1.54 6.17 -20.19
C PRO A 40 2.44 5.75 -19.01
N ALA A 41 3.25 4.72 -19.21
CA ALA A 41 4.24 4.29 -18.23
C ALA A 41 5.56 3.90 -18.89
N GLY A 42 6.64 4.41 -18.31
CA GLY A 42 8.02 4.06 -18.63
C GLY A 42 8.71 3.38 -17.45
N ARG A 43 9.73 2.57 -17.74
CA ARG A 43 10.53 1.85 -16.74
C ARG A 43 11.16 2.80 -15.71
N THR A 44 11.71 3.92 -16.18
CA THR A 44 12.37 4.92 -15.34
C THR A 44 11.39 5.57 -14.38
N ALA A 45 10.22 6.00 -14.86
CA ALA A 45 9.19 6.61 -14.02
C ALA A 45 8.73 5.67 -12.91
N VAL A 46 8.51 4.39 -13.22
CA VAL A 46 8.14 3.38 -12.22
C VAL A 46 9.24 3.15 -11.20
N ARG A 47 10.52 3.11 -11.61
CA ARG A 47 11.65 2.97 -10.68
C ARG A 47 11.82 4.18 -9.76
N VAL A 48 11.68 5.39 -10.31
CA VAL A 48 11.73 6.63 -9.51
C VAL A 48 10.59 6.66 -8.50
N GLY A 49 9.37 6.32 -8.93
CA GLY A 49 8.22 6.17 -8.04
C GLY A 49 8.45 5.13 -6.94
N ALA A 50 8.95 3.95 -7.29
CA ALA A 50 9.28 2.89 -6.33
C ALA A 50 10.37 3.31 -5.32
N LEU A 51 11.38 4.05 -5.78
CA LEU A 51 12.40 4.60 -4.88
C LEU A 51 11.78 5.61 -3.91
N ALA A 52 10.91 6.50 -4.42
CA ALA A 52 10.18 7.45 -3.59
C ALA A 52 9.29 6.74 -2.55
N GLU A 53 8.58 5.67 -2.94
CA GLU A 53 7.78 4.86 -2.01
C GLU A 53 8.64 4.29 -0.87
N VAL A 54 9.80 3.71 -1.19
CA VAL A 54 10.72 3.14 -0.18
C VAL A 54 11.28 4.23 0.73
N VAL A 55 11.75 5.34 0.17
CA VAL A 55 12.33 6.45 0.95
C VAL A 55 11.27 7.08 1.86
N VAL A 56 10.08 7.35 1.34
CA VAL A 56 8.97 7.90 2.13
C VAL A 56 8.53 6.95 3.23
N GLY A 57 8.39 5.66 2.92
CA GLY A 57 8.02 4.65 3.91
C GLY A 57 9.04 4.52 5.04
N LEU A 58 10.33 4.47 4.71
CA LEU A 58 11.41 4.45 5.71
C LEU A 58 11.45 5.73 6.54
N TRP A 59 11.31 6.90 5.90
CA TRP A 59 11.27 8.17 6.61
C TRP A 59 10.08 8.22 7.58
N ALA A 60 8.90 7.77 7.15
CA ALA A 60 7.71 7.70 7.98
C ALA A 60 7.84 6.72 9.16
N LEU A 61 8.65 5.67 9.04
CA LEU A 61 8.95 4.75 10.14
C LEU A 61 9.97 5.35 11.12
N ILE A 62 11.01 6.01 10.63
CA ILE A 62 12.09 6.53 11.48
C ILE A 62 11.67 7.81 12.20
N ALA A 63 11.05 8.74 11.47
CA ALA A 63 10.64 10.04 11.97
C ALA A 63 9.20 10.37 11.54
N PRO A 64 8.19 9.74 12.18
CA PRO A 64 6.80 10.09 11.95
C PRO A 64 6.55 11.58 12.20
N GLY A 65 5.92 12.25 11.25
CA GLY A 65 5.63 13.68 11.34
C GLY A 65 4.71 14.13 10.20
N ARG A 66 4.29 15.39 10.24
CA ARG A 66 3.30 15.96 9.29
C ARG A 66 3.66 15.70 7.83
N TYR A 67 4.92 15.98 7.46
CA TYR A 67 5.37 15.85 6.07
C TYR A 67 5.46 14.40 5.62
N ALA A 68 6.10 13.53 6.40
CA ALA A 68 6.17 12.10 6.09
C ALA A 68 4.77 11.48 5.98
N ALA A 69 3.87 11.81 6.91
CA ALA A 69 2.49 11.33 6.91
C ALA A 69 1.70 11.84 5.69
N SER A 70 1.90 13.10 5.29
CA SER A 70 1.25 13.65 4.09
C SER A 70 1.71 12.94 2.80
N LEU A 71 2.99 12.58 2.70
CA LEU A 71 3.52 11.84 1.56
C LEU A 71 3.01 10.39 1.54
N VAL A 72 2.93 9.73 2.70
CA VAL A 72 2.30 8.41 2.82
C VAL A 72 0.84 8.47 2.41
N ALA A 73 0.09 9.48 2.87
CA ALA A 73 -1.31 9.68 2.50
C ALA A 73 -1.48 9.87 0.98
N ALA A 74 -0.63 10.71 0.37
CA ALA A 74 -0.64 10.92 -1.07
C ALA A 74 -0.31 9.66 -1.87
N ALA A 75 0.68 8.88 -1.42
CA ALA A 75 1.05 7.61 -2.05
C ALA A 75 -0.10 6.59 -2.00
N TYR A 76 -0.72 6.42 -0.83
CA TYR A 76 -1.86 5.53 -0.67
C TYR A 76 -3.08 6.00 -1.45
N LEU A 77 -3.35 7.30 -1.50
CA LEU A 77 -4.41 7.86 -2.32
C LEU A 77 -4.17 7.56 -3.81
N ALA A 78 -2.95 7.71 -4.29
CA ALA A 78 -2.59 7.36 -5.68
C ALA A 78 -2.82 5.87 -5.96
N PHE A 79 -2.46 4.98 -5.04
CA PHE A 79 -2.77 3.55 -5.16
C PHE A 79 -4.27 3.28 -5.17
N THR A 80 -5.05 3.92 -4.30
CA THR A 80 -6.50 3.76 -4.26
C THR A 80 -7.13 4.19 -5.58
N VAL A 81 -6.76 5.37 -6.09
CA VAL A 81 -7.22 5.87 -7.38
C VAL A 81 -6.86 4.88 -8.50
N PHE A 82 -5.63 4.37 -8.50
CA PHE A 82 -5.19 3.38 -9.48
C PHE A 82 -5.99 2.08 -9.43
N VAL A 83 -6.19 1.51 -8.23
CA VAL A 83 -6.98 0.27 -8.05
C VAL A 83 -8.43 0.49 -8.48
N VAL A 84 -9.05 1.62 -8.09
CA VAL A 84 -10.42 1.96 -8.50
C VAL A 84 -10.51 2.14 -10.02
N ARG A 85 -9.53 2.80 -10.66
CA ARG A 85 -9.44 2.97 -12.11
C ARG A 85 -9.42 1.61 -12.82
N VAL A 86 -8.62 0.68 -12.33
CA VAL A 86 -8.50 -0.68 -12.86
C VAL A 86 -9.81 -1.46 -12.70
N LEU A 87 -10.44 -1.40 -11.52
CA LEU A 87 -11.72 -2.05 -11.26
C LEU A 87 -12.82 -1.55 -12.19
N ARG A 88 -12.88 -0.23 -12.44
CA ARG A 88 -13.84 0.39 -13.37
C ARG A 88 -13.63 -0.02 -14.84
N ARG A 89 -12.43 -0.49 -15.21
CA ARG A 89 -12.11 -0.98 -16.56
C ARG A 89 -12.29 -2.51 -16.71
N GLY A 90 -12.96 -3.16 -15.77
CA GLY A 90 -13.27 -4.59 -15.85
C GLY A 90 -12.23 -5.51 -15.21
N GLY A 91 -11.23 -4.97 -14.49
CA GLY A 91 -10.32 -5.76 -13.64
C GLY A 91 -9.42 -6.77 -14.38
N VAL A 92 -9.29 -6.67 -15.71
CA VAL A 92 -8.63 -7.66 -16.58
C VAL A 92 -7.09 -7.62 -16.52
N VAL A 93 -6.52 -6.96 -15.51
CA VAL A 93 -5.07 -6.94 -15.30
C VAL A 93 -4.72 -8.15 -14.45
N GLY A 94 -3.92 -9.07 -15.01
CA GLY A 94 -3.42 -10.24 -14.27
C GLY A 94 -2.75 -9.84 -12.93
N SER A 95 -2.19 -8.62 -12.85
CA SER A 95 -1.71 -8.02 -11.63
C SER A 95 -1.85 -6.50 -11.60
N CYS A 96 -2.10 -5.96 -10.41
CA CYS A 96 -2.05 -4.53 -10.11
C CYS A 96 -0.62 -4.01 -9.93
N GLY A 97 0.40 -4.88 -9.86
CA GLY A 97 1.81 -4.51 -9.70
C GLY A 97 2.19 -3.93 -8.34
N CYS A 98 1.25 -3.73 -7.42
CA CYS A 98 1.48 -3.05 -6.14
C CYS A 98 2.48 -3.77 -5.22
N PHE A 99 2.62 -5.10 -5.32
CA PHE A 99 3.55 -5.90 -4.52
C PHE A 99 4.59 -6.65 -5.36
N GLY A 100 4.84 -6.23 -6.60
CA GLY A 100 5.76 -6.89 -7.53
C GLY A 100 5.34 -8.29 -8.01
N LYS A 101 4.28 -8.88 -7.44
CA LYS A 101 3.75 -10.20 -7.84
C LYS A 101 2.87 -10.10 -9.08
N ALA A 102 3.10 -11.01 -10.02
CA ALA A 102 2.39 -11.10 -11.30
C ALA A 102 0.91 -11.54 -11.20
N ASP A 103 0.44 -11.95 -10.01
CA ASP A 103 -0.94 -12.43 -9.78
C ASP A 103 -1.62 -11.76 -8.57
N THR A 104 -1.53 -10.43 -8.45
CA THR A 104 -2.30 -9.68 -7.45
C THR A 104 -3.43 -8.93 -8.14
N PRO A 105 -4.58 -9.57 -8.43
CA PRO A 105 -5.67 -8.91 -9.11
C PRO A 105 -6.18 -7.73 -8.27
N ALA A 106 -6.56 -6.64 -8.94
CA ALA A 106 -7.22 -5.53 -8.27
C ALA A 106 -8.56 -6.01 -7.69
N THR A 107 -8.76 -5.82 -6.39
CA THR A 107 -10.01 -6.19 -5.70
C THR A 107 -10.61 -4.96 -5.02
N ARG A 108 -11.93 -5.01 -4.76
CA ARG A 108 -12.60 -3.96 -3.96
C ARG A 108 -11.96 -3.86 -2.56
N THR A 109 -11.59 -4.98 -1.96
CA THR A 109 -10.91 -5.02 -0.66
C THR A 109 -9.55 -4.30 -0.70
N HIS A 110 -8.78 -4.46 -1.77
CA HIS A 110 -7.52 -3.72 -1.95
C HIS A 110 -7.78 -2.19 -2.03
N ALA A 111 -8.82 -1.76 -2.76
CA ALA A 111 -9.20 -0.34 -2.81
C ALA A 111 -9.58 0.19 -1.42
N VAL A 112 -10.35 -0.58 -0.64
CA VAL A 112 -10.76 -0.22 0.73
C VAL A 112 -9.54 -0.12 1.65
N LEU A 113 -8.63 -1.09 1.62
CA LEU A 113 -7.45 -1.10 2.49
C LEU A 113 -6.48 0.04 2.18
N THR A 114 -6.23 0.31 0.90
CA THR A 114 -5.40 1.46 0.50
C THR A 114 -6.07 2.79 0.84
N GLY A 115 -7.39 2.89 0.69
CA GLY A 115 -8.15 4.08 1.08
C GLY A 115 -8.14 4.32 2.58
N ALA A 116 -8.30 3.27 3.38
CA ALA A 116 -8.19 3.33 4.84
C ALA A 116 -6.78 3.76 5.28
N ALA A 117 -5.72 3.21 4.65
CA ALA A 117 -4.34 3.63 4.90
C ALA A 117 -4.12 5.11 4.55
N ALA A 118 -4.70 5.60 3.45
CA ALA A 118 -4.65 7.02 3.10
C ALA A 118 -5.32 7.90 4.16
N LEU A 119 -6.49 7.50 4.67
CA LEU A 119 -7.21 8.23 5.72
C LEU A 119 -6.46 8.23 7.05
N VAL A 120 -5.88 7.10 7.46
CA VAL A 120 -5.04 7.01 8.67
C VAL A 120 -3.84 7.95 8.55
N ALA A 121 -3.14 7.92 7.42
CA ALA A 121 -1.99 8.78 7.19
C ALA A 121 -2.38 10.27 7.12
N ALA A 122 -3.54 10.60 6.53
CA ALA A 122 -4.07 11.96 6.53
C ALA A 122 -4.41 12.44 7.95
N ALA A 123 -5.03 11.60 8.78
CA ALA A 123 -5.32 11.92 10.17
C ALA A 123 -4.03 12.18 10.99
N VAL A 124 -3.00 11.34 10.81
CA VAL A 124 -1.68 11.56 11.42
C VAL A 124 -1.02 12.84 10.88
N ALA A 125 -1.23 13.18 9.60
CA ALA A 125 -0.71 14.42 9.05
C ALA A 125 -1.39 15.66 9.68
N VAL A 126 -2.66 15.58 10.06
CA VAL A 126 -3.40 16.68 10.73
C VAL A 126 -2.90 16.91 12.16
N ASP A 127 -2.72 15.83 12.93
CA ASP A 127 -2.25 15.83 14.33
C ASP A 127 -1.02 14.91 14.48
N PRO A 128 0.17 15.38 14.05
CA PRO A 128 1.39 14.58 14.09
C PRO A 128 1.92 14.43 15.54
N PRO A 129 2.59 13.31 15.86
CA PRO A 129 3.22 13.18 17.17
C PRO A 129 4.33 14.20 17.35
N VAL A 130 4.44 14.79 18.55
CA VAL A 130 5.60 15.63 18.93
C VAL A 130 6.86 14.79 19.14
N SER A 131 6.71 13.54 19.60
CA SER A 131 7.80 12.58 19.79
C SER A 131 7.27 11.15 19.67
N ALA A 132 7.45 10.52 18.50
CA ALA A 132 6.94 9.18 18.23
C ALA A 132 7.65 8.07 19.02
N TRP A 133 8.93 8.29 19.37
CA TRP A 133 9.83 7.30 19.96
C TRP A 133 10.38 7.71 21.33
N SER A 134 9.75 8.69 21.99
CA SER A 134 10.18 9.13 23.33
C SER A 134 9.89 8.10 24.42
N SER A 135 8.97 7.17 24.18
CA SER A 135 8.72 6.03 25.05
C SER A 135 9.71 4.91 24.74
N THR A 136 10.45 4.48 25.76
CA THR A 136 11.27 3.27 25.73
C THR A 136 10.65 2.27 26.69
N GLY A 137 10.05 1.19 26.19
CA GLY A 137 9.42 0.18 27.04
C GLY A 137 8.43 -0.74 26.32
N ALA A 138 7.59 -1.43 27.11
CA ALA A 138 6.62 -2.40 26.60
C ALA A 138 5.63 -1.79 25.58
N THR A 139 5.25 -0.52 25.73
CA THR A 139 4.33 0.19 24.83
C THR A 139 4.88 0.36 23.42
N THR A 140 6.19 0.58 23.27
CA THR A 140 6.84 0.67 21.96
C THR A 140 6.82 -0.68 21.26
N TRP A 141 7.16 -1.74 22.00
CA TRP A 141 7.15 -3.11 21.47
C TRP A 141 5.74 -3.58 21.09
N THR A 142 4.72 -3.28 21.90
CA THR A 142 3.33 -3.62 21.56
C THR A 142 2.87 -2.87 20.32
N THR A 143 3.24 -1.60 20.16
CA THR A 143 2.90 -0.81 18.96
C THR A 143 3.56 -1.39 17.71
N VAL A 144 4.85 -1.75 17.79
CA VAL A 144 5.58 -2.37 16.68
C VAL A 144 5.00 -3.75 16.35
N ALA A 145 4.68 -4.57 17.35
CA ALA A 145 4.07 -5.88 17.16
C ALA A 145 2.68 -5.77 16.52
N LEU A 146 1.86 -4.82 16.97
CA LEU A 146 0.55 -4.54 16.39
C LEU A 146 0.69 -4.06 14.95
N ALA A 147 1.63 -3.15 14.67
CA ALA A 147 1.91 -2.68 13.31
C ALA A 147 2.33 -3.84 12.39
N ALA A 148 3.23 -4.70 12.84
CA ALA A 148 3.67 -5.88 12.09
C ALA A 148 2.51 -6.86 11.82
N LEU A 149 1.67 -7.12 12.83
CA LEU A 149 0.49 -7.97 12.68
C LEU A 149 -0.52 -7.38 11.68
N VAL A 150 -0.85 -6.09 11.82
CA VAL A 150 -1.77 -5.40 10.89
C VAL A 150 -1.21 -5.39 9.47
N ALA A 151 0.08 -5.11 9.30
CA ALA A 151 0.75 -5.15 8.00
C ALA A 151 0.68 -6.55 7.39
N PHE A 152 0.98 -7.59 8.17
CA PHE A 152 0.91 -8.98 7.74
C PHE A 152 -0.51 -9.38 7.32
N LEU A 153 -1.52 -9.07 8.14
CA LEU A 153 -2.91 -9.38 7.83
C LEU A 153 -3.41 -8.65 6.58
N ALA A 154 -3.09 -7.36 6.45
CA ALA A 154 -3.43 -6.59 5.26
C ALA A 154 -2.73 -7.15 4.00
N TRP A 155 -1.47 -7.58 4.12
CA TRP A 155 -0.75 -8.26 3.05
C TRP A 155 -1.41 -9.59 2.68
N GLN A 156 -1.82 -10.42 3.64
CA GLN A 156 -2.55 -11.66 3.37
C GLN A 156 -3.82 -11.38 2.57
N VAL A 157 -4.61 -10.39 3.01
CA VAL A 157 -5.88 -10.02 2.35
C VAL A 157 -5.66 -9.48 0.93
N MET A 158 -4.63 -8.68 0.70
CA MET A 158 -4.39 -8.04 -0.60
C MET A 158 -3.60 -8.92 -1.58
N ALA A 159 -2.65 -9.71 -1.10
CA ALA A 159 -1.65 -10.37 -1.93
C ALA A 159 -1.75 -11.90 -1.96
N VAL A 160 -2.37 -12.54 -0.97
CA VAL A 160 -2.42 -14.01 -0.85
C VAL A 160 -3.83 -14.54 -1.04
N LEU A 161 -4.83 -14.05 -0.30
CA LEU A 161 -6.21 -14.53 -0.42
C LEU A 161 -6.78 -14.47 -1.85
N PRO A 162 -6.48 -13.44 -2.68
CA PRO A 162 -6.98 -13.40 -4.05
C PRO A 162 -6.42 -14.52 -4.94
N THR A 163 -5.23 -15.06 -4.63
CA THR A 163 -4.62 -16.16 -5.41
C THR A 163 -5.24 -17.51 -5.09
N LEU A 164 -5.92 -17.63 -3.94
CA LEU A 164 -6.56 -18.87 -3.50
C LEU A 164 -7.96 -19.07 -4.11
N LYS A 165 -8.56 -18.05 -4.73
CA LYS A 165 -9.86 -18.18 -5.39
C LYS A 165 -9.69 -18.87 -6.76
N PRO A 166 -10.27 -20.07 -6.97
CA PRO A 166 -10.15 -20.78 -8.24
C PRO A 166 -10.73 -19.97 -9.40
N ALA A 167 -10.08 -20.02 -10.57
CA ALA A 167 -10.52 -19.30 -11.77
C ALA A 167 -11.94 -19.66 -12.23
N ALA A 168 -12.49 -20.80 -11.81
CA ALA A 168 -13.80 -21.32 -12.19
C ALA A 168 -15.00 -20.46 -11.74
N VAL A 169 -14.86 -19.59 -10.72
CA VAL A 169 -15.96 -18.70 -10.28
C VAL A 169 -16.04 -17.41 -11.12
N ARG A 170 -15.04 -17.12 -11.96
CA ARG A 170 -15.04 -15.92 -12.81
C ARG A 170 -15.94 -16.04 -14.06
N SER A 171 -16.37 -17.24 -14.43
CA SER A 171 -17.23 -17.46 -15.60
C SER A 171 -18.73 -17.54 -15.28
N THR A 172 -19.13 -17.76 -14.03
CA THR A 172 -20.56 -17.95 -13.66
C THR A 172 -21.29 -16.66 -13.27
N GLY A 173 -20.60 -15.51 -13.21
CA GLY A 173 -21.18 -14.21 -12.87
C GLY A 173 -21.57 -13.33 -14.07
N ARG A 174 -21.56 -13.88 -15.30
CA ARG A 174 -22.14 -13.23 -16.48
C ARG A 174 -23.40 -14.01 -16.90
N SER A 175 -24.52 -13.64 -16.27
CA SER A 175 -25.87 -13.84 -16.80
C SER A 175 -26.51 -12.48 -16.93
#